data_AF-A0A1F8RWQ1-F1
#
_entry.id   AF-A0A1F8RWQ1-F1
#
_cell.length_a   1.000
_cell.length_b   1.000
_cell.length_c   1.000
_cell.angle_alpha   90.00
_cell.angle_beta   90.00
_cell.angle_gamma   90.00
#
_symmetry.space_group_name_H-M   'P 1'
#
loop_
_entity.id
_entity.type
_entity.pdbx_description
1 polymer ?
#
loop_
_entity_poly.entity_id
_entity_poly.type
_entity_poly.pdbx_seq_one_letter_code
_entity_poly.pdbx_strand_id
1 'polypeptide(L)'
;MIRNAVVHLTGEQPVIVDLFDPPRAGDALLLCTNMRTLDGRRPVFIDEVGSTFVLPYLHIRFIEIRPERAEAAGDAATTGVAREAAEPAGDADLEIDEDFLRRIREA
;
A
#
# COMPACT_ATOMS: atom_id res chain seq x y z
N MET A 1 -2.19 11.35 -14.68
CA MET A 1 -2.55 10.39 -13.62
C MET A 1 -1.35 10.21 -12.72
N ILE A 2 -1.51 10.47 -11.43
CA ILE A 2 -0.49 10.25 -10.40
C ILE A 2 -0.69 8.86 -9.84
N ARG A 3 0.30 7.98 -10.01
CA ARG A 3 0.23 6.59 -9.54
C ARG A 3 0.66 6.47 -8.08
N ASN A 4 0.09 5.49 -7.39
CA ASN A 4 0.53 5.05 -6.07
C ASN A 4 0.57 6.15 -5.00
N ALA A 5 -0.41 7.08 -5.04
CA ALA A 5 -0.62 8.01 -3.94
C ALA A 5 -1.17 7.25 -2.72
N VAL A 6 -0.77 7.65 -1.51
CA VAL A 6 -1.29 7.05 -0.28
C VAL A 6 -2.28 8.01 0.37
N VAL A 7 -3.51 7.56 0.57
CA VAL A 7 -4.56 8.33 1.24
C VAL A 7 -4.68 7.86 2.67
N HIS A 8 -4.39 8.75 3.61
CA HIS A 8 -4.53 8.48 5.04
C HIS A 8 -5.91 8.92 5.49
N LEU A 9 -6.80 7.94 5.69
CA LEU A 9 -8.16 8.18 6.16
C LEU A 9 -8.19 8.43 7.68
N THR A 10 -9.23 9.11 8.15
CA THR A 10 -9.43 9.39 9.58
C THR A 10 -9.99 8.15 10.25
N GLY A 11 -9.25 7.60 11.22
CA GLY A 11 -9.68 6.45 12.01
C GLY A 11 -9.64 5.11 11.27
N GLU A 12 -9.01 5.05 10.10
CA GLU A 12 -8.96 3.87 9.24
C GLU A 12 -7.54 3.66 8.69
N GLN A 13 -7.23 2.44 8.25
CA GLN A 13 -5.93 2.14 7.68
C GLN A 13 -5.71 2.86 6.35
N PRO A 14 -4.47 3.31 6.02
CA PRO A 14 -4.20 3.99 4.76
C PRO A 14 -4.40 3.06 3.55
N VAL A 15 -4.76 3.67 2.43
CA VAL A 15 -4.95 2.99 1.14
C VAL A 15 -4.09 3.61 0.05
N ILE A 16 -3.64 2.78 -0.88
CA ILE A 16 -2.95 3.20 -2.10
C ILE A 16 -4.00 3.43 -3.18
N VAL A 17 -3.89 4.51 -3.94
CA VAL A 17 -4.80 4.86 -5.03
C VAL A 17 -4.03 5.49 -6.19
N ASP A 18 -4.66 5.54 -7.35
CA ASP A 18 -4.21 6.36 -8.47
C ASP A 18 -5.13 7.59 -8.61
N LEU A 19 -4.53 8.78 -8.69
CA LEU A 19 -5.25 10.05 -8.82
C LEU A 19 -5.29 10.49 -10.27
N PHE A 20 -6.44 10.99 -10.71
CA PHE A 20 -6.56 11.55 -12.06
C PHE A 20 -5.70 12.82 -12.21
N ASP A 21 -5.80 13.70 -11.21
CA ASP A 21 -5.13 15.01 -11.14
C ASP A 21 -4.55 15.28 -9.74
N PRO A 22 -3.60 16.22 -9.60
CA PRO A 22 -3.16 16.69 -8.29
C PRO A 22 -4.31 17.33 -7.49
N PRO A 23 -4.40 17.06 -6.16
CA PRO A 23 -5.40 17.67 -5.29
C PRO A 23 -5.20 19.18 -5.18
N ARG A 24 -6.30 19.94 -5.19
CA ARG A 24 -6.31 21.41 -5.09
C ARG A 24 -6.89 21.86 -3.76
N ALA A 25 -6.50 23.05 -3.31
CA ALA A 25 -6.94 23.61 -2.03
C ALA A 25 -8.47 23.83 -1.91
N GLY A 26 -9.19 23.90 -3.05
CA GLY A 26 -10.64 24.09 -3.09
C GLY A 26 -11.46 22.81 -3.29
N ASP A 27 -10.81 21.64 -3.40
CA ASP A 27 -11.52 20.39 -3.67
C ASP A 27 -12.29 19.93 -2.43
N ALA A 28 -13.57 19.56 -2.62
CA ALA A 28 -14.40 18.99 -1.56
C ALA A 28 -14.33 17.45 -1.53
N LEU A 29 -14.04 16.84 -2.68
CA LEU A 29 -14.03 15.40 -2.91
C LEU A 29 -12.74 15.01 -3.63
N LEU A 30 -12.10 13.93 -3.19
CA LEU A 30 -10.98 13.31 -3.88
C LEU A 30 -11.52 12.23 -4.80
N LEU A 31 -11.20 12.36 -6.09
CA LEU A 31 -11.53 11.36 -7.10
C LEU A 31 -10.31 10.48 -7.38
N CYS A 32 -10.46 9.17 -7.26
CA CYS A 32 -9.36 8.23 -7.48
C CYS A 32 -9.86 6.90 -8.03
N THR A 33 -8.93 6.04 -8.42
CA THR A 33 -9.20 4.68 -8.90
C THR A 33 -8.17 3.71 -8.36
N ASN A 34 -8.36 2.42 -8.66
CA ASN A 34 -7.40 1.37 -8.39
C ASN A 34 -7.01 1.32 -6.90
N MET A 35 -8.01 1.37 -6.01
CA MET A 35 -7.79 1.41 -4.56
C MET A 35 -7.27 0.06 -4.07
N ARG A 36 -6.16 0.11 -3.32
CA ARG A 36 -5.46 -1.04 -2.75
C ARG A 36 -5.12 -0.80 -1.29
N THR A 37 -5.04 -1.86 -0.50
CA THR A 37 -4.37 -1.83 0.81
C THR A 37 -2.87 -1.58 0.64
N LEU A 38 -2.15 -1.26 1.73
CA LEU A 38 -0.70 -0.96 1.67
C LEU A 38 0.16 -2.13 1.17
N ASP A 39 -0.33 -3.36 1.27
CA ASP A 39 0.28 -4.58 0.71
C ASP A 39 -0.13 -4.84 -0.75
N GLY A 40 -0.86 -3.92 -1.38
CA GLY A 40 -1.24 -3.96 -2.78
C GLY A 40 -2.49 -4.80 -3.10
N ARG A 41 -3.17 -5.38 -2.10
CA ARG A 41 -4.39 -6.17 -2.33
C ARG A 41 -5.63 -5.28 -2.46
N ARG A 42 -6.70 -5.82 -3.05
CA ARG A 42 -8.01 -5.16 -3.07
C ARG A 42 -8.61 -5.18 -1.65
N PRO A 43 -9.05 -4.03 -1.09
CA PRO A 43 -9.83 -4.01 0.15
C PRO A 43 -11.07 -4.89 0.07
N VAL A 44 -11.41 -5.58 1.16
CA VAL A 44 -12.51 -6.56 1.20
C VAL A 44 -13.90 -5.96 0.93
N PHE A 45 -14.06 -4.66 1.16
CA PHE A 45 -15.30 -3.92 0.94
C PHE A 45 -15.44 -3.37 -0.49
N ILE A 46 -14.47 -3.64 -1.37
CA ILE A 46 -14.51 -3.25 -2.78
C ILE A 46 -14.83 -4.46 -3.62
N ASP A 47 -15.93 -4.36 -4.37
CA ASP A 47 -16.39 -5.41 -5.28
C ASP A 47 -15.61 -5.37 -6.61
N GLU A 48 -15.62 -4.21 -7.28
CA GLU A 48 -15.04 -4.02 -8.61
C GLU A 48 -13.75 -3.17 -8.57
N VAL A 49 -12.62 -3.76 -9.01
CA VAL A 49 -11.29 -3.11 -8.99
C VAL A 49 -11.23 -1.90 -9.91
N GLY A 50 -11.95 -1.95 -11.04
CA GLY A 50 -12.02 -0.87 -12.02
C GLY A 50 -12.87 0.34 -11.59
N SER A 51 -13.40 0.34 -10.36
CA SER A 51 -14.26 1.41 -9.88
C SER A 51 -13.52 2.74 -9.76
N THR A 52 -14.31 3.81 -9.88
CA THR A 52 -13.91 5.15 -9.45
C THR A 52 -14.44 5.38 -8.04
N PHE A 53 -13.56 5.83 -7.16
CA PHE A 53 -13.88 6.10 -5.76
C PHE A 53 -13.94 7.62 -5.54
N VAL A 54 -14.94 8.03 -4.77
CA VAL A 54 -15.19 9.42 -4.42
C VAL A 54 -15.08 9.52 -2.90
N LEU A 55 -14.03 10.18 -2.40
CA LEU A 55 -13.76 10.29 -0.97
C LEU A 55 -13.93 11.73 -0.50
N PRO A 56 -14.78 12.01 0.50
CA PRO A 56 -14.86 13.35 1.07
C PRO A 56 -13.57 13.76 1.76
N TYR A 57 -13.07 14.96 1.48
CA TYR A 57 -11.86 15.49 2.13
C TYR A 57 -12.00 15.58 3.66
N LEU A 58 -13.23 15.76 4.15
CA LEU A 58 -13.54 15.77 5.59
C LEU A 58 -13.07 14.50 6.32
N HIS A 59 -12.96 13.37 5.61
CA HIS A 59 -12.52 12.10 6.17
C HIS A 59 -11.06 11.76 5.87
N ILE A 60 -10.34 12.61 5.14
CA ILE A 60 -8.93 12.41 4.78
C ILE A 60 -8.04 13.25 5.72
N ARG A 61 -7.09 12.62 6.38
CA ARG A 61 -6.09 13.30 7.23
C ARG A 61 -5.05 14.02 6.39
N PHE A 62 -4.47 13.30 5.42
CA PHE A 62 -3.55 13.84 4.42
C PHE A 62 -3.40 12.86 3.25
N ILE A 63 -2.80 13.34 2.16
CA ILE A 63 -2.49 12.57 0.96
C ILE A 63 -0.97 12.63 0.75
N GLU A 64 -0.32 11.48 0.70
CA GLU A 64 1.11 11.35 0.35
C GLU A 64 1.22 11.12 -1.16
N ILE A 65 1.82 12.08 -1.86
CA ILE A 65 2.20 11.95 -3.27
C ILE A 65 3.72 11.87 -3.32
N ARG A 66 4.23 10.69 -3.69
CA ARG A 66 5.68 10.50 -3.86
C ARG A 66 6.11 11.14 -5.18
N PRO A 67 7.30 11.77 -5.23
CA PRO A 67 7.88 12.16 -6.50
C PRO A 67 8.01 10.91 -7.38
N GLU A 68 7.65 11.02 -8.65
CA GLU A 68 7.78 9.92 -9.60
C GLU A 68 9.22 9.42 -9.58
N ARG A 69 9.44 8.25 -8.98
CA ARG A 69 10.63 7.48 -9.28
C ARG A 69 10.35 6.88 -10.66
N ALA A 70 11.13 7.26 -11.67
CA ALA A 70 11.03 6.67 -13.00
C ALA A 70 10.89 5.16 -12.85
N GLU A 71 9.68 4.64 -13.10
CA GLU A 71 9.38 3.24 -12.91
C GLU A 71 10.24 2.46 -13.90
N ALA A 72 10.93 1.43 -13.41
CA ALA A 72 11.23 0.29 -14.25
C ALA A 72 9.89 -0.15 -14.84
N ALA A 73 9.68 0.13 -16.12
CA ALA A 73 8.51 -0.29 -16.86
C ALA A 73 8.42 -1.82 -16.79
N GLY A 74 7.60 -2.33 -15.88
CA GLY A 74 7.37 -3.74 -15.68
C GLY A 74 6.16 -3.91 -14.76
N ASP A 75 5.15 -4.62 -15.25
CA ASP A 75 4.02 -5.15 -14.48
C ASP A 75 2.76 -4.29 -14.31
N ALA A 76 2.49 -3.36 -15.24
CA ALA A 76 1.14 -2.81 -15.43
C ALA A 76 0.17 -3.80 -16.13
N ALA A 77 0.44 -5.11 -16.09
CA ALA A 77 -0.41 -6.14 -16.67
C ALA A 77 -0.22 -7.49 -15.94
N THR A 78 -0.65 -7.58 -14.67
CA THR A 78 -1.09 -8.87 -14.14
C THR A 78 -2.46 -8.71 -13.49
N THR A 79 -3.46 -9.00 -14.31
CA THR A 79 -4.80 -9.40 -13.91
C THR A 79 -4.76 -10.41 -12.76
N GLY A 80 -5.72 -10.29 -11.84
CA GLY A 80 -5.83 -11.10 -10.65
C GLY A 80 -5.58 -12.59 -10.87
N VAL A 81 -4.50 -13.08 -10.27
CA VAL A 81 -4.40 -14.44 -9.77
C VAL A 81 -4.07 -14.28 -8.31
N ALA A 82 -4.94 -14.81 -7.45
CA ALA A 82 -4.65 -14.92 -6.03
C ALA A 82 -3.28 -15.59 -5.89
N ARG A 83 -2.30 -14.85 -5.39
CA ARG A 83 -1.02 -15.44 -5.01
C ARG A 83 -1.37 -16.38 -3.86
N GLU A 84 -1.28 -17.68 -4.11
CA GLU A 84 -1.37 -18.71 -3.09
C GLU A 84 -0.47 -18.25 -1.94
N ALA A 85 -1.07 -18.07 -0.76
CA ALA A 85 -0.34 -17.66 0.42
C ALA A 85 0.74 -18.73 0.62
N ALA A 86 2.00 -18.37 0.41
CA ALA A 86 3.09 -19.21 0.83
C ALA A 86 2.86 -19.45 2.32
N GLU A 87 2.67 -20.71 2.70
CA GLU A 87 2.63 -21.11 4.09
C GLU A 87 3.83 -20.45 4.78
N PRO A 88 3.66 -19.82 5.96
CA PRO A 88 4.80 -19.32 6.70
C PRO A 88 5.74 -20.51 6.86
N ALA A 89 6.96 -20.37 6.32
CA ALA A 89 8.00 -21.35 6.52
C ALA A 89 8.03 -21.63 8.03
N GLY A 90 7.63 -22.86 8.39
CA GLY A 90 7.43 -23.25 9.78
C GLY A 90 8.66 -22.89 10.59
N ASP A 91 8.44 -22.58 11.87
CA ASP A 91 9.45 -22.25 12.87
C ASP A 91 10.73 -23.05 12.60
N ALA A 92 11.67 -22.42 11.89
CA ALA A 92 13.03 -22.91 11.89
C ALA A 92 13.47 -22.63 13.31
N ASP A 93 13.65 -23.70 14.10
CA ASP A 93 14.33 -23.66 15.38
C ASP A 93 15.70 -23.02 15.14
N LEU A 94 15.75 -21.68 15.22
CA LEU A 94 16.96 -20.90 15.20
C LEU A 94 17.59 -21.08 16.57
N GLU A 95 18.29 -22.21 16.77
CA GLU A 95 19.16 -22.40 17.92
C GLU A 95 20.20 -21.27 17.92
N ILE A 96 20.05 -20.34 18.87
CA ILE A 96 20.99 -19.25 19.05
C ILE A 96 22.27 -19.87 19.61
N ASP A 97 23.34 -19.86 18.81
CA ASP A 97 24.66 -20.38 19.19
C ASP A 97 25.30 -19.53 20.31
N GLU A 98 26.00 -20.19 21.24
CA GLU A 98 26.75 -19.58 22.34
C GLU A 98 27.84 -18.63 21.85
N ASP A 99 28.43 -18.89 20.68
CA ASP A 99 29.42 -18.00 20.08
C ASP A 99 28.84 -16.64 19.68
N PHE A 100 27.56 -16.61 19.27
CA PHE A 100 26.85 -15.35 19.00
C PHE A 100 26.63 -14.54 20.28
N LEU A 101 26.23 -15.19 21.37
CA LEU A 101 26.02 -14.54 22.67
C LEU A 101 27.33 -13.99 23.26
N ARG A 102 28.44 -14.70 23.09
CA ARG A 102 29.76 -14.23 23.53
C ARG A 102 30.19 -12.96 22.79
N ARG A 103 29.94 -12.89 21.48
CA ARG A 103 30.29 -11.73 20.64
C ARG A 103 29.53 -10.44 21.03
N ILE A 104 28.27 -10.57 21.47
CA ILE A 104 27.49 -9.41 21.96
C ILE A 104 28.01 -8.92 23.31
N ARG A 105 28.46 -9.82 24.19
CA ARG A 105 28.96 -9.44 25.53
C ARG A 105 30.32 -8.73 25.51
N GLU A 106 31.11 -8.96 24.47
CA GLU A 106 32.45 -8.39 24.32
C GLU A 106 32.49 -7.09 23.49
N ALA A 107 31.34 -6.64 22.96
CA ALA A 107 31.18 -5.37 22.24
C ALA A 107 30.70 -4.24 23.18
#